data_AF-A0A432VPQ4-F1
#
_entry.id   AF-A0A432VPQ4-F1
#
_cell.length_a   1.000
_cell.length_b   1.000
_cell.length_c   1.000
_cell.angle_alpha   90.00
_cell.angle_beta   90.00
_cell.angle_gamma   90.00
#
_symmetry.space_group_name_H-M   'P 1'
#
loop_
_entity.id
_entity.type
_entity.pdbx_description
1 polymer ?
#
loop_
_entity_poly.entity_id
_entity_poly.type
_entity_poly.pdbx_seq_one_letter_code
_entity_poly.pdbx_strand_id
1 'polypeptide(L)'
;MAEVEKQSRKTRRQHRQTGKRMERLHKRTGRKTSALIRLHRTLATILFLQVLIWAVTGFYFSWQGREALSATQYHQPIMAEPLAAQALEFPLDRTARLGEVYQVELRMVDGIPQFKVATGNVADGNAAEGIAHQDFNYVWFDALTGRPWFTSTVTAQRLAVNSYSGPGMFGGLEQINRSSELVNWRGRGFRAQFADGLNTRVYIDEASGEVLGHRNDPWVIADWMYRLHFMDYSGARNFNNLLISTLGLLCLWFVVSGVLLIVRIWQQGGFVARRRFPYNKRLFKNDTAASPSDAAKT
;
A
#
# COMPACT_ATOMS: atom_id res chain seq x y z
N MET A 1 -26.43 -71.48 -28.05
CA MET A 1 -27.35 -70.33 -28.13
C MET A 1 -27.29 -69.44 -26.89
N ALA A 2 -27.51 -69.95 -25.68
CA ALA A 2 -27.54 -69.14 -24.44
C ALA A 2 -26.19 -68.44 -24.07
N GLU A 3 -25.05 -69.08 -24.35
CA GLU A 3 -23.73 -68.53 -24.03
C GLU A 3 -23.37 -67.30 -24.90
N VAL A 4 -23.71 -67.37 -26.19
CA VAL A 4 -23.52 -66.29 -27.16
C VAL A 4 -24.38 -65.07 -26.81
N GLU A 5 -25.61 -65.31 -26.34
CA GLU A 5 -26.50 -64.24 -25.91
C GLU A 5 -26.03 -63.58 -24.60
N LYS A 6 -25.49 -64.37 -23.65
CA LYS A 6 -24.84 -63.85 -22.44
C LYS A 6 -23.63 -62.99 -22.76
N GLN A 7 -22.76 -63.43 -23.68
CA GLN A 7 -21.61 -62.65 -24.14
C GLN A 7 -22.06 -61.34 -24.79
N SER A 8 -23.01 -61.38 -25.73
CA SER A 8 -23.58 -60.19 -26.37
C SER A 8 -24.16 -59.17 -25.37
N ARG A 9 -24.92 -59.65 -24.37
CA ARG A 9 -25.47 -58.81 -23.29
C ARG A 9 -24.36 -58.20 -22.42
N LYS A 10 -23.27 -58.93 -22.16
CA LYS A 10 -22.11 -58.45 -21.38
C LYS A 10 -21.34 -57.37 -22.15
N THR A 11 -21.13 -57.54 -23.45
CA THR A 11 -20.46 -56.56 -24.33
C THR A 11 -21.29 -55.27 -24.45
N ARG A 12 -22.62 -55.38 -24.64
CA ARG A 12 -23.53 -54.21 -24.65
C ARG A 12 -23.53 -53.46 -23.32
N ARG A 13 -23.46 -54.17 -22.18
CA ARG A 13 -23.35 -53.55 -20.85
C ARG A 13 -22.01 -52.83 -20.67
N GLN A 14 -20.90 -53.41 -21.10
CA GLN A 14 -19.58 -52.77 -21.06
C GLN A 14 -19.51 -51.53 -21.95
N HIS A 15 -20.06 -51.57 -23.16
CA HIS A 15 -20.12 -50.42 -24.06
C HIS A 15 -20.96 -49.27 -23.48
N ARG A 16 -22.09 -49.61 -22.84
CA ARG A 16 -22.97 -48.62 -22.18
C ARG A 16 -22.32 -48.02 -20.94
N GLN A 17 -21.52 -48.78 -20.18
CA GLN A 17 -20.76 -48.29 -19.03
C GLN A 17 -19.60 -47.37 -19.44
N THR A 18 -18.85 -47.73 -20.48
CA THR A 18 -17.77 -46.89 -21.03
C THR A 18 -18.30 -45.60 -21.63
N GLY A 19 -19.41 -45.63 -22.36
CA GLY A 19 -20.09 -44.43 -22.86
C GLY A 19 -20.52 -43.48 -21.73
N LYS A 20 -21.18 -44.00 -20.68
CA LYS A 20 -21.56 -43.22 -19.50
C LYS A 20 -20.36 -42.64 -18.75
N ARG A 21 -19.21 -43.34 -18.71
CA ARG A 21 -17.96 -42.86 -18.10
C ARG A 21 -17.35 -41.72 -18.90
N MET A 22 -17.27 -41.85 -20.23
CA MET A 22 -16.79 -40.81 -21.14
C MET A 22 -17.64 -39.53 -21.06
N GLU A 23 -18.97 -39.68 -21.04
CA GLU A 23 -19.91 -38.55 -20.93
C GLU A 23 -19.73 -37.79 -19.61
N ARG A 24 -19.59 -38.50 -18.48
CA ARG A 24 -19.32 -37.88 -17.18
C ARG A 24 -17.98 -37.13 -17.17
N LEU A 25 -16.93 -37.68 -17.77
CA LEU A 25 -15.62 -37.03 -17.88
C LEU A 25 -15.71 -35.75 -18.72
N HIS A 26 -16.37 -35.80 -19.89
CA HIS A 26 -16.58 -34.65 -20.77
C HIS A 26 -17.41 -33.55 -20.09
N LYS A 27 -18.47 -33.92 -19.36
CA LYS A 27 -19.31 -32.97 -18.61
C LYS A 27 -18.55 -32.33 -17.45
N ARG A 28 -17.67 -33.08 -16.79
CA ARG A 28 -16.82 -32.59 -15.68
C ARG A 28 -15.71 -31.65 -16.19
N THR A 29 -15.05 -31.97 -17.29
CA THR A 29 -14.06 -31.08 -17.92
C THR A 29 -14.70 -29.82 -18.51
N GLY A 30 -15.88 -29.94 -19.12
CA GLY A 30 -16.68 -28.81 -19.59
C GLY A 30 -17.13 -27.85 -18.47
N ARG A 31 -17.59 -28.39 -17.32
CA ARG A 31 -17.92 -27.57 -16.14
C ARG A 31 -16.71 -26.85 -15.54
N LYS A 32 -15.54 -27.51 -15.46
CA LYS A 32 -14.31 -26.89 -14.94
C LYS A 32 -13.84 -25.75 -15.84
N THR A 33 -13.96 -25.90 -17.15
CA THR A 33 -13.57 -24.86 -18.11
C THR A 33 -14.53 -23.67 -18.12
N SER A 34 -15.84 -23.89 -17.99
CA SER A 34 -16.79 -22.78 -17.85
C SER A 34 -16.67 -22.05 -16.50
N ALA A 35 -16.22 -22.72 -15.45
CA ALA A 35 -15.89 -22.08 -14.17
C ALA A 35 -14.62 -21.22 -14.29
N LEU A 36 -13.56 -21.74 -14.90
CA LEU A 36 -12.31 -21.00 -15.14
C LEU A 36 -12.55 -19.71 -15.94
N ILE A 37 -13.30 -19.78 -17.05
CA ILE A 37 -13.61 -18.61 -17.89
C ILE A 37 -14.42 -17.58 -17.11
N ARG A 38 -15.43 -18.01 -16.34
CA ARG A 38 -16.23 -17.09 -15.52
C ARG A 38 -15.38 -16.39 -14.46
N LEU A 39 -14.57 -17.15 -13.73
CA LEU A 39 -13.67 -16.59 -12.70
C LEU A 39 -12.65 -15.63 -13.31
N HIS A 40 -12.01 -16.02 -14.43
CA HIS A 40 -11.06 -15.17 -15.14
C HIS A 40 -11.72 -13.85 -15.59
N ARG A 41 -12.94 -13.90 -16.14
CA ARG A 41 -13.68 -12.71 -16.57
C ARG A 41 -14.09 -11.81 -15.41
N THR A 42 -14.57 -12.38 -14.31
CA THR A 42 -14.91 -11.60 -13.11
C THR A 42 -13.66 -10.94 -12.53
N LEU A 43 -12.56 -11.69 -12.41
CA LEU A 43 -11.31 -11.15 -11.91
C LEU A 43 -10.74 -10.07 -12.84
N ALA A 44 -10.82 -10.26 -14.16
CA ALA A 44 -10.42 -9.24 -15.15
C ALA A 44 -11.09 -7.90 -14.89
N THR A 45 -12.38 -7.90 -14.52
CA THR A 45 -13.15 -6.67 -14.28
C THR A 45 -12.66 -5.96 -13.02
N ILE A 46 -12.41 -6.71 -11.94
CA ILE A 46 -11.86 -6.17 -10.68
C ILE A 46 -10.46 -5.60 -10.92
N LEU A 47 -9.59 -6.35 -11.59
CA LEU A 47 -8.22 -5.93 -11.89
C LEU A 47 -8.20 -4.71 -12.83
N PHE A 48 -9.07 -4.67 -13.83
CA PHE A 48 -9.18 -3.53 -14.73
C PHE A 48 -9.55 -2.25 -13.99
N LEU A 49 -10.53 -2.31 -13.08
CA LEU A 49 -10.89 -1.15 -12.26
C LEU A 49 -9.72 -0.69 -11.40
N GLN A 50 -8.99 -1.62 -10.79
CA GLN A 50 -7.83 -1.26 -9.97
C GLN A 50 -6.69 -0.66 -10.82
N VAL A 51 -6.42 -1.21 -12.00
CA VAL A 51 -5.45 -0.65 -12.95
C VAL A 51 -5.86 0.74 -13.41
N LEU A 52 -7.16 1.01 -13.59
CA LEU A 52 -7.66 2.35 -13.91
C LEU A 52 -7.37 3.33 -12.76
N ILE A 53 -7.60 2.93 -11.51
CA ILE A 53 -7.25 3.74 -10.34
C ILE A 53 -5.74 4.01 -10.32
N TRP A 54 -4.91 2.99 -10.57
CA TRP A 54 -3.45 3.14 -10.65
C TRP A 54 -2.99 4.04 -11.79
N ALA A 55 -3.64 3.99 -12.95
CA ALA A 55 -3.33 4.86 -14.07
C ALA A 55 -3.66 6.33 -13.75
N VAL A 56 -4.83 6.59 -13.16
CA VAL A 56 -5.25 7.96 -12.78
C VAL A 56 -4.33 8.53 -11.69
N THR A 57 -4.06 7.75 -10.64
CA THR A 57 -3.18 8.18 -9.55
C THR A 57 -1.71 8.29 -9.99
N GLY A 58 -1.24 7.41 -10.87
CA GLY A 58 0.09 7.48 -11.47
C GLY A 58 0.27 8.70 -12.38
N PHE A 59 -0.77 9.04 -13.16
CA PHE A 59 -0.80 10.29 -13.93
C PHE A 59 -0.76 11.50 -13.01
N TYR A 60 -1.54 11.50 -11.92
CA TYR A 60 -1.49 12.56 -10.92
C TYR A 60 -0.08 12.79 -10.38
N PHE A 61 0.65 11.73 -10.00
CA PHE A 61 2.03 11.87 -9.52
C PHE A 61 3.01 12.35 -10.59
N SER A 62 2.78 11.99 -11.85
CA SER A 62 3.63 12.44 -12.96
C SER A 62 3.39 13.91 -13.31
N TRP A 63 2.17 14.39 -13.08
CA TRP A 63 1.79 15.78 -13.33
C TRP A 63 2.20 16.69 -12.16
N GLN A 64 2.06 16.23 -10.92
CA GLN A 64 2.36 17.03 -9.74
C GLN A 64 3.85 17.08 -9.41
N GLY A 65 4.34 18.29 -9.11
CA GLY A 65 5.71 18.49 -8.64
C GLY A 65 5.96 17.91 -7.24
N ARG A 66 7.24 17.69 -6.91
CA ARG A 66 7.69 17.12 -5.63
C ARG A 66 7.15 17.88 -4.42
N GLU A 67 7.07 19.19 -4.51
CA GLU A 67 6.64 20.08 -3.43
C GLU A 67 5.20 19.84 -2.98
N ALA A 68 4.29 19.57 -3.92
CA ALA A 68 2.90 19.21 -3.62
C ALA A 68 2.79 17.85 -2.92
N LEU A 69 3.74 16.94 -3.15
CA LEU A 69 3.75 15.59 -2.58
C LEU A 69 4.36 15.55 -1.16
N SER A 70 5.28 16.46 -0.86
CA SER A 70 6.00 16.51 0.41
C SER A 70 5.52 17.59 1.38
N ALA A 71 4.72 18.57 0.90
CA ALA A 71 4.37 19.79 1.64
C ALA A 71 5.57 20.63 2.09
N THR A 72 6.72 20.52 1.41
CA THR A 72 7.96 21.19 1.82
C THR A 72 8.19 22.54 1.16
N GLN A 73 7.22 23.05 0.38
CA GLN A 73 7.38 24.30 -0.38
C GLN A 73 7.76 25.50 0.51
N TYR A 74 7.14 25.59 1.69
CA TYR A 74 7.40 26.67 2.66
C TYR A 74 8.10 26.17 3.92
N HIS A 75 8.72 24.98 3.84
CA HIS A 75 9.54 24.46 4.92
C HIS A 75 10.97 24.95 4.74
N GLN A 76 11.52 25.56 5.79
CA GLN A 76 12.95 25.85 5.89
C GLN A 76 13.53 25.16 7.13
N PRO A 77 14.75 24.60 7.02
CA PRO A 77 15.41 23.99 8.17
C PRO A 77 15.72 25.06 9.22
N ILE A 78 15.37 24.77 10.47
CA ILE A 78 15.84 25.56 11.60
C ILE A 78 17.32 25.25 11.76
N MET A 79 18.19 26.21 11.42
CA MET A 79 19.63 26.08 11.61
C MET A 79 19.92 25.92 13.10
N ALA A 80 20.64 24.86 13.47
CA ALA A 80 21.08 24.68 14.84
C ALA A 80 22.09 25.78 15.19
N GLU A 81 21.79 26.56 16.23
CA GLU A 81 22.77 27.49 16.77
C GLU A 81 23.90 26.72 17.45
N PRO A 82 25.16 27.17 17.31
CA PRO A 82 26.27 26.54 18.01
C PRO A 82 26.01 26.61 19.51
N LEU A 83 26.27 25.51 20.22
CA LEU A 83 26.20 25.50 21.67
C LEU A 83 27.20 26.52 22.22
N ALA A 84 26.70 27.56 22.86
CA ALA A 84 27.55 28.49 23.59
C ALA A 84 28.28 27.74 24.72
N ALA A 85 29.50 28.18 25.06
CA ALA A 85 30.23 27.61 26.19
C ALA A 85 29.51 27.94 27.49
N GLN A 86 28.63 27.03 27.92
CA GLN A 86 27.81 27.16 29.11
C GLN A 86 27.79 25.84 29.88
N ALA A 87 27.69 25.91 31.20
CA ALA A 87 27.59 24.72 32.04
C ALA A 87 26.26 24.03 31.75
N LEU A 88 26.33 22.74 31.40
CA LEU A 88 25.16 21.89 31.23
C LEU A 88 24.96 21.06 32.50
N GLU A 89 23.71 20.97 32.95
CA GLU A 89 23.31 20.18 34.11
C GLU A 89 22.58 18.92 33.64
N PHE A 90 23.30 17.79 33.62
CA PHE A 90 22.68 16.50 33.35
C PHE A 90 22.01 15.96 34.62
N PRO A 91 20.70 15.66 34.61
CA PRO A 91 19.96 15.34 35.83
C PRO A 91 20.11 13.87 36.24
N LEU A 92 21.33 13.49 36.65
CA LEU A 92 21.72 12.13 37.07
C LEU A 92 20.69 11.49 38.02
N ASP A 93 20.26 12.21 39.06
CA ASP A 93 19.32 11.71 40.06
C ASP A 93 17.94 11.38 39.49
N ARG A 94 17.50 12.12 38.47
CA ARG A 94 16.21 11.86 37.80
C ARG A 94 16.37 10.76 36.78
N THR A 95 17.43 10.76 35.98
CA THR A 95 17.67 9.74 34.96
C THR A 95 17.86 8.36 35.57
N ALA A 96 18.55 8.27 36.72
CA ALA A 96 18.72 7.01 37.45
C ALA A 96 17.40 6.37 37.91
N ARG A 97 16.32 7.15 38.03
CA ARG A 97 14.99 6.65 38.42
C ARG A 97 14.15 6.16 37.22
N LEU A 98 14.61 6.38 35.99
CA LEU A 98 13.89 6.02 34.77
C LEU A 98 14.23 4.61 34.26
N GLY A 99 15.13 3.90 34.95
CA GLY A 99 15.64 2.59 34.54
C GLY A 99 16.96 2.68 33.80
N GLU A 100 17.24 1.68 32.96
CA GLU A 100 18.46 1.65 32.15
C GLU A 100 18.42 2.71 31.05
N VAL A 101 19.51 3.50 30.98
CA VAL A 101 19.72 4.52 29.97
C VAL A 101 20.63 3.97 28.88
N TYR A 102 20.13 3.92 27.65
CA TYR A 102 20.88 3.38 26.51
C TYR A 102 21.57 4.47 25.70
N GLN A 103 20.92 5.62 25.56
CA GLN A 103 21.41 6.72 24.73
C GLN A 103 21.04 8.05 25.36
N VAL A 104 21.99 8.98 25.35
CA VAL A 104 21.77 10.38 25.65
C VAL A 104 22.23 11.19 24.44
N GLU A 105 21.31 11.95 23.87
CA GLU A 105 21.55 12.83 22.74
C GLU A 105 21.35 14.28 23.20
N LEU A 106 22.31 15.16 22.93
CA LEU A 106 22.19 16.60 23.16
C LEU A 106 21.75 17.28 21.86
N ARG A 107 20.66 18.03 21.92
CA ARG A 107 20.13 18.80 20.78
C ARG A 107 19.76 20.21 21.16
N MET A 108 19.71 21.11 20.18
CA MET A 108 19.27 22.50 20.36
C MET A 108 17.81 22.63 19.91
N VAL A 109 16.95 23.16 20.78
CA VAL A 109 15.55 23.44 20.48
C VAL A 109 15.28 24.91 20.77
N ASP A 110 15.06 25.71 19.73
CA ASP A 110 14.84 27.17 19.83
C ASP A 110 15.95 27.91 20.61
N GLY A 111 17.20 27.50 20.41
CA GLY A 111 18.38 28.05 21.10
C GLY A 111 18.61 27.49 22.51
N ILE A 112 17.75 26.59 23.00
CA ILE A 112 17.88 25.98 24.33
C ILE A 112 18.45 24.55 24.17
N PRO A 113 19.52 24.19 24.89
CA PRO A 113 20.04 22.83 24.85
C PRO A 113 19.09 21.89 25.59
N GLN A 114 18.83 20.73 25.00
CA GLN A 114 17.92 19.71 25.50
C GLN A 114 18.61 18.34 25.44
N PHE A 115 18.54 17.60 26.53
CA PHE A 115 18.89 16.18 26.55
C PHE A 115 17.68 15.34 26.15
N LYS A 116 17.86 14.50 25.13
CA LYS A 116 16.96 13.42 24.77
C LYS A 116 17.56 12.12 25.30
N VAL A 117 16.86 11.50 26.24
CA VAL A 117 17.31 10.30 26.94
C VAL A 117 16.45 9.14 26.49
N ALA A 118 17.08 8.11 25.92
CA ALA A 118 16.44 6.86 25.55
C ALA A 118 16.54 5.89 26.73
N THR A 119 15.38 5.48 27.24
CA THR A 119 15.25 4.47 28.29
C THR A 119 14.49 3.26 27.76
N GLY A 120 14.75 2.11 28.37
CA GLY A 120 14.08 0.87 27.99
C GLY A 120 13.95 -0.03 29.21
N ASN A 121 12.87 -0.81 29.24
CA ASN A 121 12.74 -1.93 30.17
C ASN A 121 13.23 -3.16 29.43
N VAL A 122 14.54 -3.40 29.41
CA VAL A 122 15.04 -4.67 28.92
C VAL A 122 14.92 -5.67 30.07
N ALA A 123 13.99 -6.60 29.93
CA ALA A 123 13.85 -7.71 30.87
C ALA A 123 14.96 -8.77 30.72
N ASP A 124 15.77 -8.73 29.65
CA ASP A 124 16.79 -9.74 29.36
C ASP A 124 18.10 -9.09 28.88
N GLY A 125 19.15 -9.15 29.70
CA GLY A 125 20.42 -8.42 29.59
C GLY A 125 21.33 -8.71 28.38
N ASN A 126 20.79 -8.79 27.17
CA ASN A 126 21.51 -8.96 25.88
C ASN A 126 21.15 -7.87 24.84
N ALA A 127 20.82 -6.66 25.30
CA ALA A 127 20.19 -5.60 24.50
C ALA A 127 21.13 -4.60 23.80
N ALA A 128 22.44 -4.74 23.91
CA ALA A 128 23.36 -3.73 23.37
C ALA A 128 23.54 -3.80 21.83
N GLU A 129 23.15 -4.91 21.18
CA GLU A 129 23.24 -5.08 19.72
C GLU A 129 21.87 -5.51 19.17
N GLY A 130 21.04 -4.54 18.76
CA GLY A 130 19.88 -4.82 17.91
C GLY A 130 18.52 -4.36 18.39
N ILE A 131 18.43 -3.55 19.45
CA ILE A 131 17.15 -2.86 19.75
C ILE A 131 16.85 -1.88 18.61
N ALA A 132 15.74 -2.08 17.92
CA ALA A 132 15.24 -1.11 16.96
C ALA A 132 14.88 0.18 17.73
N HIS A 133 15.23 1.36 17.20
CA HIS A 133 14.93 2.67 17.82
C HIS A 133 13.46 2.91 18.23
N GLN A 134 12.54 2.03 17.80
CA GLN A 134 11.12 2.03 18.09
C GLN A 134 10.76 1.44 19.46
N ASP A 135 11.66 0.72 20.13
CA ASP A 135 11.39 0.08 21.42
C ASP A 135 11.83 0.94 22.64
N PHE A 136 12.47 2.07 22.39
CA PHE A 136 12.87 3.01 23.45
C PHE A 136 11.73 3.96 23.84
N ASN A 137 11.62 4.21 25.13
CA ASN A 137 10.89 5.35 25.66
C ASN A 137 11.84 6.54 25.70
N TYR A 138 11.39 7.68 25.18
CA TYR A 138 12.18 8.91 25.21
C TYR A 138 11.68 9.84 26.32
N VAL A 139 12.62 10.39 27.07
CA VAL A 139 12.36 11.44 28.06
C VAL A 139 13.27 12.62 27.76
N TRP A 140 12.74 13.84 27.88
CA TRP A 140 13.44 15.06 27.54
C TRP A 140 13.70 15.89 28.77
N PHE A 141 14.91 16.45 28.85
CA PHE A 141 15.33 17.35 29.92
C PHE A 141 15.91 18.64 29.34
N ASP A 142 15.60 19.75 29.99
CA ASP A 142 16.32 21.00 29.79
C ASP A 142 17.76 20.82 30.27
N ALA A 143 18.74 21.06 29.39
CA ALA A 143 20.15 20.80 29.69
C ALA A 143 20.82 21.92 30.49
N LEU A 144 20.14 23.04 30.73
CA LEU A 144 20.62 24.12 31.58
C LEU A 144 20.21 23.92 33.05
N THR A 145 19.02 23.35 33.27
CA THR A 145 18.40 23.25 34.60
C THR A 145 18.20 21.82 35.09
N GLY A 146 18.42 20.83 34.23
CA GLY A 146 18.16 19.41 34.51
C GLY A 146 16.67 19.09 34.74
N ARG A 147 15.73 20.01 34.49
CA ARG A 147 14.28 19.80 34.69
C ARG A 147 13.66 19.06 33.50
N PRO A 148 12.55 18.32 33.69
CA PRO A 148 11.81 17.74 32.58
C PRO A 148 11.42 18.83 31.58
N TRP A 149 11.64 18.55 30.31
CA TRP A 149 11.31 19.48 29.24
C TRP A 149 9.82 19.40 28.88
N PHE A 150 9.23 20.56 28.63
CA PHE A 150 7.94 20.68 27.95
C PHE A 150 7.99 21.88 27.01
N THR A 151 7.41 21.73 25.82
CA THR A 151 7.37 22.80 24.82
C THR A 151 6.23 23.75 25.16
N SER A 152 6.58 24.98 25.54
CA SER A 152 5.58 26.02 25.80
C SER A 152 4.89 26.46 24.50
N THR A 153 3.71 27.08 24.62
CA THR A 153 3.00 27.67 23.47
C THR A 153 3.85 28.72 22.74
N VAL A 154 4.62 29.51 23.49
CA VAL A 154 5.54 30.53 22.94
C VAL A 154 6.67 29.88 22.16
N THR A 155 7.31 28.84 22.71
CA THR A 155 8.36 28.07 22.04
C THR A 155 7.81 27.38 20.78
N ALA A 156 6.63 26.76 20.87
CA ALA A 156 5.98 26.11 19.72
C ALA A 156 5.65 27.11 18.61
N GLN A 157 5.16 28.31 18.95
CA GLN A 157 4.94 29.38 17.98
C GLN A 157 6.24 29.83 17.31
N ARG A 158 7.32 30.05 18.08
CA ARG A 158 8.63 30.41 17.53
C ARG A 158 9.18 29.34 16.60
N LEU A 159 9.14 28.08 17.01
CA LEU A 159 9.54 26.93 16.18
C LEU A 159 8.72 26.88 14.88
N ALA A 160 7.41 27.07 14.96
CA ALA A 160 6.54 27.10 13.79
C ALA A 160 6.96 28.21 12.81
N VAL A 161 7.05 29.45 13.29
CA VAL A 161 7.40 30.62 12.49
C VAL A 161 8.81 30.49 11.91
N ASN A 162 9.79 30.05 12.70
CA ASN A 162 11.17 29.89 12.24
C ASN A 162 11.30 28.76 11.20
N SER A 163 10.46 27.73 11.27
CA SER A 163 10.43 26.66 10.26
C SER A 163 9.70 27.02 8.96
N TYR A 164 9.04 28.19 8.90
CA TYR A 164 8.19 28.61 7.80
C TYR A 164 8.82 29.74 6.97
N SER A 165 8.90 29.53 5.65
CA SER A 165 9.49 30.48 4.68
C SER A 165 8.48 31.07 3.69
N GLY A 166 7.19 30.79 3.86
CA GLY A 166 6.15 31.21 2.92
C GLY A 166 5.67 32.66 3.14
N PRO A 167 4.79 33.16 2.26
CA PRO A 167 4.28 34.53 2.30
C PRO A 167 3.14 34.73 3.32
N GLY A 168 2.63 33.66 3.94
CA GLY A 168 1.47 33.72 4.82
C GLY A 168 1.78 34.27 6.20
N MET A 169 0.83 35.01 6.76
CA MET A 169 0.92 35.46 8.15
C MET A 169 0.54 34.32 9.12
N PHE A 170 1.12 34.34 10.32
CA PHE A 170 0.75 33.41 11.38
C PHE A 170 -0.70 33.61 11.80
N GLY A 171 -1.53 32.60 11.59
CA GLY A 171 -2.98 32.62 11.84
C GLY A 171 -3.40 32.10 13.22
N GLY A 172 -2.50 31.43 13.95
CA GLY A 172 -2.75 30.98 15.31
C GLY A 172 -2.15 29.60 15.62
N LEU A 173 -2.20 29.26 16.91
CA LEU A 173 -1.73 27.97 17.45
C LEU A 173 -2.91 27.25 18.12
N GLU A 174 -3.12 25.99 17.76
CA GLU A 174 -4.11 25.12 18.39
C GLU A 174 -3.41 23.95 19.06
N GLN A 175 -3.77 23.63 20.31
CA GLN A 175 -3.29 22.42 20.95
C GLN A 175 -4.10 21.20 20.47
N ILE A 176 -3.39 20.16 20.06
CA ILE A 176 -3.98 18.94 19.51
C ILE A 176 -3.44 17.71 20.24
N ASN A 177 -4.26 16.67 20.35
CA ASN A 177 -3.86 15.39 20.94
C ASN A 177 -3.68 14.28 19.88
N ARG A 178 -4.03 14.58 18.62
CA ARG A 178 -3.90 13.70 17.45
C ARG A 178 -4.10 14.50 16.17
N SER A 179 -3.55 14.02 15.06
CA SER A 179 -3.83 14.54 13.73
C SER A 179 -3.90 13.39 12.73
N SER A 180 -4.88 13.41 11.82
CA SER A 180 -4.94 12.45 10.70
C SER A 180 -3.82 12.66 9.67
N GLU A 181 -3.18 13.85 9.67
CA GLU A 181 -2.05 14.18 8.79
C GLU A 181 -0.71 13.66 9.33
N LEU A 182 -0.71 13.07 10.54
CA LEU A 182 0.47 12.53 11.23
C LEU A 182 0.22 11.09 11.71
N VAL A 183 0.32 10.13 10.79
CA VAL A 183 -0.07 8.72 11.02
C VAL A 183 0.70 8.04 12.16
N ASN A 184 2.00 8.32 12.28
CA ASN A 184 2.88 7.66 13.27
C ASN A 184 3.02 8.45 14.57
N TRP A 185 2.40 9.63 14.67
CA TRP A 185 2.53 10.48 15.84
C TRP A 185 1.38 10.23 16.81
N ARG A 186 1.76 9.90 18.06
CA ARG A 186 0.83 9.63 19.16
C ARG A 186 1.29 10.48 20.35
N GLY A 187 0.81 11.72 20.41
CA GLY A 187 1.25 12.67 21.41
C GLY A 187 0.33 13.88 21.49
N ARG A 188 0.58 14.71 22.50
CA ARG A 188 0.03 16.06 22.55
C ARG A 188 1.01 16.99 21.84
N GLY A 189 0.50 18.00 21.18
CA GLY A 189 1.28 18.89 20.34
C GLY A 189 0.51 20.12 19.95
N PHE A 190 1.10 20.87 19.04
CA PHE A 190 0.55 22.13 18.55
C PHE A 190 0.44 22.08 17.04
N ARG A 191 -0.66 22.63 16.52
CA ARG A 191 -0.88 22.91 15.11
C ARG A 191 -0.86 24.42 14.91
N ALA A 192 0.21 24.92 14.32
CA ALA A 192 0.30 26.28 13.84
C ALA A 192 -0.32 26.40 12.45
N GLN A 193 -1.13 27.43 12.23
CA GLN A 193 -1.78 27.69 10.94
C GLN A 193 -1.19 28.96 10.31
N PHE A 194 -0.96 28.94 9.01
CA PHE A 194 -0.48 30.08 8.25
C PHE A 194 -1.50 30.46 7.19
N ALA A 195 -1.80 31.76 7.09
CA ALA A 195 -2.72 32.32 6.11
C ALA A 195 -1.99 32.53 4.77
N ASP A 196 -1.68 31.42 4.09
CA ASP A 196 -1.14 31.40 2.73
C ASP A 196 -2.09 30.74 1.74
N GLY A 197 -1.77 30.80 0.44
CA GLY A 197 -2.58 30.18 -0.60
C GLY A 197 -2.61 28.65 -0.58
N LEU A 198 -1.82 27.99 0.28
CA LEU A 198 -1.76 26.53 0.41
C LEU A 198 -2.43 26.02 1.69
N ASN A 199 -2.87 26.93 2.57
CA ASN A 199 -3.29 26.67 3.94
C ASN A 199 -2.25 25.88 4.74
N THR A 200 -0.99 26.32 4.75
CA THR A 200 0.09 25.62 5.45
C THR A 200 -0.18 25.46 6.95
N ARG A 201 0.06 24.23 7.42
CA ARG A 201 -0.06 23.80 8.82
C ARG A 201 1.28 23.24 9.25
N VAL A 202 1.79 23.71 10.38
CA VAL A 202 3.03 23.20 10.97
C VAL A 202 2.70 22.50 12.28
N TYR A 203 3.22 21.28 12.43
CA TYR A 203 2.99 20.46 13.60
C TYR A 203 4.23 20.41 14.48
N ILE A 204 4.05 20.65 15.77
CA ILE A 204 5.11 20.66 16.77
C ILE A 204 4.71 19.71 17.90
N ASP A 205 5.63 18.86 18.31
CA ASP A 205 5.43 17.94 19.43
C ASP A 205 5.58 18.66 20.77
N GLU A 206 4.64 18.46 21.70
CA GLU A 206 4.67 19.15 23.02
C GLU A 206 5.78 18.58 23.90
N ALA A 207 6.01 17.27 23.85
CA ALA A 207 6.94 16.59 24.75
C ALA A 207 8.41 16.85 24.39
N SER A 208 8.71 16.98 23.11
CA SER A 208 10.09 17.07 22.61
C SER A 208 10.41 18.47 22.04
N GLY A 209 9.43 19.19 21.49
CA GLY A 209 9.68 20.44 20.76
C GLY A 209 10.17 20.20 19.34
N GLU A 210 9.99 18.99 18.82
CA GLU A 210 10.32 18.65 17.44
C GLU A 210 9.26 19.18 16.48
N VAL A 211 9.70 19.78 15.37
CA VAL A 211 8.81 20.11 14.24
C VAL A 211 8.55 18.82 13.47
N LEU A 212 7.40 18.21 13.75
CA LEU A 212 6.97 16.92 13.17
C LEU A 212 6.78 17.00 11.64
N GLY A 213 6.50 18.20 11.14
CA GLY A 213 6.49 18.49 9.71
C GLY A 213 5.46 19.53 9.32
N HIS A 214 5.60 19.96 8.06
CA HIS A 214 4.66 20.85 7.39
C HIS A 214 3.62 20.04 6.62
N ARG A 215 2.39 20.54 6.55
CA ARG A 215 1.29 19.97 5.79
C ARG A 215 0.52 21.09 5.13
N ASN A 216 -0.12 20.81 4.00
CA ASN A 216 -0.92 21.77 3.26
C ASN A 216 -1.99 21.05 2.45
N ASP A 217 -2.90 21.79 1.82
CA ASP A 217 -4.03 21.19 1.12
C ASP A 217 -3.63 20.32 -0.07
N PRO A 218 -2.67 20.72 -0.94
CA PRO A 218 -2.17 19.83 -1.99
C PRO A 218 -1.62 18.51 -1.46
N TRP A 219 -0.97 18.53 -0.29
CA TRP A 219 -0.46 17.32 0.34
C TRP A 219 -1.57 16.38 0.80
N VAL A 220 -2.71 16.89 1.28
CA VAL A 220 -3.85 16.04 1.68
C VAL A 220 -4.37 15.27 0.46
N ILE A 221 -4.47 15.92 -0.70
CA ILE A 221 -4.83 15.27 -1.96
C ILE A 221 -3.76 14.23 -2.32
N ALA A 222 -2.47 14.60 -2.24
CA ALA A 222 -1.38 13.67 -2.50
C ALA A 222 -1.40 12.44 -1.57
N ASP A 223 -1.72 12.62 -0.29
CA ASP A 223 -1.85 11.53 0.67
C ASP A 223 -2.95 10.55 0.26
N TRP A 224 -4.12 11.05 -0.15
CA TRP A 224 -5.19 10.20 -0.69
C TRP A 224 -4.78 9.48 -1.98
N MET A 225 -4.06 10.16 -2.88
CA MET A 225 -3.53 9.54 -4.09
C MET A 225 -2.54 8.42 -3.75
N TYR A 226 -1.70 8.59 -2.72
CA TYR A 226 -0.80 7.55 -2.24
C TYR A 226 -1.57 6.36 -1.65
N ARG A 227 -2.62 6.60 -0.86
CA ARG A 227 -3.47 5.55 -0.30
C ARG A 227 -4.12 4.70 -1.40
N LEU A 228 -4.64 5.35 -2.44
CA LEU A 228 -5.27 4.68 -3.59
C LEU A 228 -4.23 3.93 -4.44
N HIS A 229 -3.07 4.53 -4.68
CA HIS A 229 -2.04 3.95 -5.55
C HIS A 229 -1.35 2.75 -4.91
N PHE A 230 -0.91 2.86 -3.65
CA PHE A 230 -0.28 1.75 -2.94
C PHE A 230 -1.28 0.80 -2.27
N MET A 231 -2.58 1.10 -2.39
CA MET A 231 -3.66 0.37 -1.72
C MET A 231 -3.44 0.26 -0.21
N ASP A 232 -2.77 1.25 0.38
CA ASP A 232 -2.54 1.37 1.81
C ASP A 232 -3.42 2.46 2.40
N TYR A 233 -4.58 2.08 2.89
CA TYR A 233 -5.55 3.02 3.46
C TYR A 233 -5.20 3.48 4.88
N SER A 234 -4.17 2.89 5.50
CA SER A 234 -3.70 3.32 6.83
C SER A 234 -3.00 4.68 6.79
N GLY A 235 -2.41 5.04 5.64
CA GLY A 235 -1.59 6.24 5.48
C GLY A 235 -0.13 6.07 5.92
N ALA A 236 0.27 4.86 6.35
CA ALA A 236 1.66 4.57 6.73
C ALA A 236 2.62 4.52 5.52
N ARG A 237 2.09 4.60 4.29
CA ARG A 237 2.82 4.45 3.03
C ARG A 237 3.52 3.09 2.94
N ASN A 238 2.87 2.05 3.45
CA ASN A 238 3.37 0.69 3.42
C ASN A 238 3.04 0.02 2.08
N PHE A 239 4.07 -0.14 1.24
CA PHE A 239 3.98 -0.84 -0.04
C PHE A 239 3.86 -2.37 0.09
N ASN A 240 4.15 -2.94 1.27
CA ASN A 240 4.06 -4.36 1.54
C ASN A 240 2.94 -4.64 2.57
N ASN A 241 1.70 -4.51 2.11
CA ASN A 241 0.52 -4.76 2.91
C ASN A 241 -0.28 -5.97 2.38
N LEU A 242 -1.16 -6.53 3.21
CA LEU A 242 -1.91 -7.74 2.87
C LEU A 242 -2.77 -7.56 1.61
N LEU A 243 -3.34 -6.37 1.41
CA LEU A 243 -4.24 -6.08 0.30
C LEU A 243 -3.49 -6.13 -1.04
N ILE A 244 -2.38 -5.39 -1.17
CA ILE A 244 -1.59 -5.37 -2.40
C ILE A 244 -0.89 -6.71 -2.67
N SER A 245 -0.44 -7.40 -1.63
CA SER A 245 0.15 -8.75 -1.75
C SER A 245 -0.88 -9.78 -2.23
N THR A 246 -2.10 -9.75 -1.69
CA THR A 246 -3.20 -10.62 -2.15
C THR A 246 -3.58 -10.31 -3.59
N LEU A 247 -3.67 -9.02 -3.95
CA LEU A 247 -3.94 -8.61 -5.31
C LEU A 247 -2.82 -9.05 -6.28
N GLY A 248 -1.57 -8.98 -5.86
CA GLY A 248 -0.42 -9.47 -6.62
C GLY A 248 -0.53 -10.97 -6.94
N LEU A 249 -0.94 -11.80 -5.97
CA LEU A 249 -1.21 -13.22 -6.19
C LEU A 249 -2.38 -13.44 -7.16
N LEU A 250 -3.44 -12.64 -7.05
CA LEU A 250 -4.57 -12.68 -7.97
C LEU A 250 -4.17 -12.27 -9.39
N CYS A 251 -3.32 -11.25 -9.55
CA CYS A 251 -2.73 -10.86 -10.83
C CYS A 251 -1.90 -11.99 -11.44
N LEU A 252 -1.06 -12.66 -10.63
CA LEU A 252 -0.29 -13.81 -11.09
C LEU A 252 -1.22 -14.93 -11.59
N TRP A 253 -2.27 -15.26 -10.81
CA TRP A 253 -3.27 -16.24 -11.22
C TRP A 253 -4.01 -15.79 -12.50
N PHE A 254 -4.30 -14.50 -12.64
CA PHE A 254 -4.94 -13.93 -13.82
C PHE A 254 -4.09 -14.11 -15.08
N VAL A 255 -2.78 -13.83 -14.99
CA VAL A 255 -1.84 -14.04 -16.10
C VAL A 255 -1.77 -15.52 -16.47
N VAL A 256 -1.59 -16.41 -15.49
CA VAL A 256 -1.52 -17.87 -15.74
C VAL A 256 -2.81 -18.39 -16.38
N SER A 257 -3.97 -17.99 -15.85
CA SER A 257 -5.27 -18.38 -16.40
C SER A 257 -5.49 -17.84 -17.81
N GLY A 258 -5.05 -16.61 -18.10
CA GLY A 258 -5.07 -16.03 -19.45
C GLY A 258 -4.24 -16.83 -20.43
N VAL A 259 -2.99 -17.19 -20.08
CA VAL A 259 -2.12 -18.02 -20.90
C VAL A 259 -2.75 -19.39 -21.18
N LEU A 260 -3.30 -20.06 -20.15
CA LEU A 260 -3.98 -21.35 -20.32
C LEU A 260 -5.18 -21.27 -21.27
N LEU A 261 -5.95 -20.18 -21.20
CA LEU A 261 -7.08 -19.94 -22.11
C LEU A 261 -6.60 -19.69 -23.54
N ILE A 262 -5.56 -18.88 -23.74
CA ILE A 262 -4.97 -18.61 -25.07
C ILE A 262 -4.43 -19.91 -25.69
N VAL A 263 -3.65 -20.68 -24.94
CA VAL A 263 -3.11 -21.98 -25.39
C VAL A 263 -4.25 -22.93 -25.78
N ARG A 264 -5.32 -22.97 -25.01
CA ARG A 264 -6.50 -23.78 -25.33
C ARG A 264 -7.19 -23.32 -26.61
N ILE A 265 -7.38 -22.00 -26.81
CA ILE A 265 -7.96 -21.45 -28.04
C ILE A 265 -7.08 -21.81 -29.24
N TRP A 266 -5.76 -21.70 -29.08
CA TRP A 266 -4.80 -22.05 -30.12
C TRP A 266 -4.86 -23.54 -30.49
N GLN A 267 -4.86 -24.44 -29.51
CA GLN A 267 -5.02 -25.89 -29.74
C GLN A 267 -6.34 -26.25 -30.43
N GLN A 268 -7.39 -25.45 -30.21
CA GLN A 268 -8.69 -25.64 -30.86
C GLN A 268 -8.77 -25.03 -32.26
N GLY A 269 -7.71 -24.38 -32.74
CA GLY A 269 -7.65 -23.72 -34.05
C GLY A 269 -8.35 -22.36 -34.11
N GLY A 270 -8.57 -21.70 -32.96
CA GLY A 270 -9.28 -20.42 -32.91
C GLY A 270 -8.55 -19.24 -33.58
N PHE A 271 -7.23 -19.37 -33.82
CA PHE A 271 -6.43 -18.36 -34.51
C PHE A 271 -6.13 -18.70 -35.98
N VAL A 272 -6.55 -19.87 -36.47
CA VAL A 272 -6.27 -20.34 -37.83
C VAL A 272 -7.53 -20.95 -38.43
N ALA A 273 -8.07 -20.35 -39.49
CA ALA A 273 -9.27 -20.83 -40.19
C ALA A 273 -8.98 -22.09 -41.03
N ARG A 274 -8.73 -23.24 -40.38
CA ARG A 274 -8.59 -24.56 -41.03
C ARG A 274 -9.74 -25.49 -40.67
N ARG A 275 -10.28 -26.19 -41.67
CA ARG A 275 -11.45 -27.09 -41.57
C ARG A 275 -11.28 -28.27 -40.61
N ARG A 276 -10.04 -28.73 -40.38
CA ARG A 276 -9.74 -29.86 -39.48
C ARG A 276 -9.99 -29.54 -38.00
N PHE A 277 -10.04 -28.27 -37.63
CA PHE A 277 -10.07 -27.87 -36.23
C PHE A 277 -11.49 -27.80 -35.66
N PRO A 278 -11.69 -28.21 -34.39
CA PRO A 278 -13.02 -28.27 -33.77
C PRO A 278 -13.74 -26.91 -33.75
N TYR A 279 -13.01 -25.81 -33.56
CA TYR A 279 -13.56 -24.46 -33.46
C TYR A 279 -14.20 -23.98 -34.78
N ASN A 280 -13.62 -24.37 -35.91
CA ASN A 280 -14.04 -23.89 -37.24
C ASN A 280 -15.16 -24.73 -37.87
N LYS A 281 -15.64 -25.79 -37.20
CA LYS A 281 -16.68 -26.67 -37.75
C LYS A 281 -17.97 -25.95 -38.08
N ARG A 282 -18.28 -24.83 -37.41
CA ARG A 282 -19.46 -24.00 -37.70
C ARG A 282 -19.25 -23.05 -38.89
N LEU A 283 -18.03 -22.52 -39.05
CA LEU A 283 -17.66 -21.66 -40.18
C LEU A 283 -17.79 -22.43 -41.50
N PHE A 284 -17.27 -23.65 -41.57
CA PHE A 284 -17.29 -24.48 -42.78
C PHE A 284 -18.54 -25.39 -42.91
N LYS A 285 -19.56 -25.21 -42.06
CA LYS A 285 -20.82 -26.00 -42.15
C LYS A 285 -21.76 -25.44 -43.22
N ASN A 286 -21.71 -24.13 -43.46
CA ASN A 286 -22.57 -23.46 -44.43
C ASN A 286 -22.02 -23.59 -45.87
N ASP A 287 -20.71 -23.72 -46.04
CA ASP A 287 -20.08 -23.88 -47.37
C ASP A 287 -20.47 -25.20 -48.07
N THR A 288 -20.87 -26.22 -47.32
CA THR A 288 -21.36 -27.49 -47.90
C THR A 288 -22.84 -27.48 -48.27
N ALA A 289 -23.62 -26.51 -47.80
CA ALA A 289 -25.02 -26.37 -48.17
C ALA A 289 -25.21 -25.60 -49.49
N ALA A 290 -24.14 -24.96 -50.00
CA ALA A 290 -24.14 -24.15 -51.21
C ALA A 290 -23.34 -24.81 -52.36
N SER A 291 -23.45 -26.12 -52.54
CA SER A 291 -22.99 -26.78 -53.77
C SER A 291 -24.19 -27.02 -54.70
N PRO A 292 -24.43 -26.17 -55.71
CA PRO A 292 -25.42 -26.44 -56.74
C PRO A 292 -24.80 -27.39 -57.77
N SER A 293 -24.91 -28.70 -57.58
CA SER A 293 -24.51 -29.66 -58.63
C SER A 293 -25.54 -30.74 -58.97
N ASP A 294 -26.73 -30.74 -58.36
CA ASP A 294 -27.77 -31.76 -58.66
C ASP A 294 -29.03 -31.19 -59.35
N ALA A 295 -28.96 -29.99 -59.94
CA ALA A 295 -30.10 -29.36 -60.63
C ALA A 295 -30.04 -29.43 -62.16
N ALA A 296 -29.31 -30.39 -62.75
CA ALA A 296 -29.30 -30.60 -64.20
C ALA A 296 -29.06 -32.07 -64.54
N LYS A 297 -30.14 -32.86 -64.56
CA LYS A 297 -30.35 -34.07 -65.40
C LYS A 297 -31.66 -34.77 -64.98
N THR A 298 -32.78 -34.20 -65.42
CA THR A 298 -34.02 -34.92 -65.73
C THR A 298 -34.67 -34.22 -66.91
#